data_AF-A0A857MN90-F1
#
_entry.id   AF-A0A857MN90-F1
#
_cell.length_a   1.000
_cell.length_b   1.000
_cell.length_c   1.000
_cell.angle_alpha   90.00
_cell.angle_beta   90.00
_cell.angle_gamma   90.00
#
_symmetry.space_group_name_H-M   'P 1'
#
loop_
_entity.id
_entity.type
_entity.pdbx_description
1 polymer ?
#
loop_
_entity_poly.entity_id
_entity_poly.type
_entity_poly.pdbx_seq_one_letter_code
_entity_poly.pdbx_strand_id
1 'polypeptide(L)'
;MTFNHYAKLGRIVAELDAGWYIVRIDEPTTTKNFRGEVVSYDHYYRLYSQNGSQVPYGKFQKIDKLAGILDTPIEALPVVEQTQL
;
A
#
# COMPACT_ATOMS: atom_id res chain seq x y z
N MET A 1 -8.16 -19.78 6.47
CA MET A 1 -7.03 -18.96 6.01
C MET A 1 -7.28 -17.53 6.44
N THR A 2 -6.41 -16.93 7.26
CA THR A 2 -6.56 -15.53 7.68
C THR A 2 -6.40 -14.64 6.45
N PHE A 3 -7.42 -13.84 6.13
CA PHE A 3 -7.34 -12.83 5.06
C PHE A 3 -6.31 -11.77 5.43
N ASN A 4 -5.05 -11.99 5.04
CA ASN A 4 -4.00 -11.02 5.20
C ASN A 4 -4.02 -10.08 4.00
N HIS A 5 -4.54 -8.87 4.21
CA HIS A 5 -4.56 -7.79 3.21
C HIS A 5 -3.19 -7.62 2.52
N TYR A 6 -2.09 -7.68 3.27
CA TYR A 6 -0.75 -7.52 2.71
C TYR A 6 -0.30 -8.69 1.84
N ALA A 7 -0.72 -9.92 2.16
CA ALA A 7 -0.46 -11.06 1.28
C ALA A 7 -1.22 -10.92 -0.06
N LYS A 8 -2.43 -10.33 -0.03
CA LYS A 8 -3.17 -10.00 -1.26
C LYS A 8 -2.44 -8.92 -2.07
N LEU A 9 -1.92 -7.87 -1.43
CA LEU A 9 -1.12 -6.85 -2.10
C LEU A 9 0.11 -7.44 -2.80
N GLY A 10 0.85 -8.33 -2.13
CA GLY A 10 2.01 -8.99 -2.73
C GLY A 10 1.68 -9.77 -4.01
N ARG A 11 0.55 -10.50 -4.02
CA ARG A 11 0.06 -11.21 -5.21
C ARG A 11 -0.30 -10.25 -6.34
N ILE A 12 -1.00 -9.16 -6.01
CA ILE A 12 -1.37 -8.14 -7.00
C ILE A 12 -0.12 -7.54 -7.62
N VAL A 13 0.86 -7.13 -6.80
CA VAL A 13 2.12 -6.55 -7.29
C VAL A 13 2.88 -7.52 -8.19
N ALA A 14 2.89 -8.82 -7.85
CA ALA A 14 3.53 -9.85 -8.68
C ALA A 14 2.84 -10.05 -10.05
N GLU A 15 1.58 -9.64 -10.20
CA GLU A 15 0.81 -9.70 -11.45
C GLU A 15 0.86 -8.37 -12.25
N LEU A 16 1.34 -7.29 -11.65
CA LEU A 16 1.46 -6.00 -12.33
C LEU A 16 2.69 -6.00 -13.25
N ASP A 17 2.55 -5.32 -14.39
CA ASP A 17 3.70 -4.97 -15.22
C ASP A 17 4.71 -4.10 -14.44
N ALA A 18 5.97 -4.16 -14.86
CA ALA A 18 7.01 -3.28 -14.33
C ALA A 18 6.61 -1.80 -14.50
N GLY A 19 6.99 -0.95 -13.53
CA GLY A 19 6.63 0.47 -13.53
C GLY A 19 5.40 0.81 -12.68
N TRP A 20 4.85 -0.14 -11.91
CA TRP A 20 3.94 0.18 -10.83
C TRP A 20 4.60 1.08 -9.78
N TYR A 21 3.79 1.85 -9.07
CA TYR A 21 4.28 2.77 -8.05
C TYR A 21 3.28 2.90 -6.89
N ILE A 22 3.76 3.43 -5.77
CA ILE A 22 3.00 3.68 -4.56
C ILE A 22 2.87 5.19 -4.38
N VAL A 23 1.66 5.69 -4.14
CA VAL A 23 1.45 7.09 -3.76
C VAL A 23 1.19 7.17 -2.27
N ARG A 24 1.91 8.04 -1.55
CA ARG A 24 1.55 8.45 -0.18
C ARG A 24 0.52 9.58 -0.26
N ILE A 25 -0.61 9.38 0.42
CA ILE A 25 -1.73 10.32 0.47
C ILE A 25 -1.86 10.78 1.92
N ASP A 26 -1.61 12.07 2.14
CA ASP A 26 -1.56 12.73 3.45
C ASP A 26 -2.96 13.10 3.94
N GLU A 27 -3.81 12.08 4.04
CA GLU A 27 -5.16 12.17 4.54
C GLU A 27 -5.37 11.17 5.68
N PRO A 28 -6.06 11.58 6.76
CA PRO A 28 -6.30 10.70 7.88
C PRO A 28 -7.17 9.52 7.47
N THR A 29 -6.84 8.33 7.97
CA THR A 29 -7.63 7.12 7.73
C THR A 29 -7.74 6.26 8.98
N THR A 30 -8.85 5.53 9.11
CA THR A 30 -9.11 4.65 10.25
C THR A 30 -9.33 3.22 9.77
N THR A 31 -8.80 2.25 10.48
CA THR A 31 -9.09 0.82 10.25
C THR A 31 -9.25 0.09 11.57
N LYS A 32 -9.96 -1.05 11.55
CA LYS A 32 -10.05 -1.93 12.71
C LYS A 32 -8.86 -2.89 12.71
N ASN A 33 -8.16 -3.00 13.84
CA ASN A 33 -7.14 -4.02 14.02
C ASN A 33 -7.77 -5.40 14.31
N PHE A 34 -6.94 -6.44 14.44
CA PHE A 34 -7.41 -7.80 14.74
C PHE A 34 -8.07 -7.95 16.12
N ARG A 35 -7.87 -6.98 17.03
CA ARG A 35 -8.53 -6.91 18.34
C ARG A 35 -9.87 -6.16 18.28
N GLY A 36 -10.27 -5.68 17.11
CA GLY A 36 -11.49 -4.89 16.90
C GLY A 36 -11.36 -3.41 17.24
N GLU A 37 -10.19 -2.95 17.68
CA GLU A 37 -9.94 -1.56 18.04
C GLU A 37 -9.77 -0.70 16.78
N VAL A 38 -10.30 0.51 16.81
CA VAL A 38 -10.10 1.49 15.75
C VAL A 38 -8.72 2.11 15.90
N VAL A 39 -7.91 2.03 14.84
CA VAL A 39 -6.59 2.63 14.75
C VAL A 39 -6.64 3.72 13.69
N SER A 40 -6.25 4.92 14.08
CA SER A 40 -6.08 6.07 13.19
C SER A 40 -4.66 6.13 12.64
N TYR A 41 -4.53 6.58 11.40
CA TYR A 41 -3.28 6.85 10.72
C TYR A 41 -3.39 8.24 10.08
N ASP A 42 -2.31 9.01 10.12
CA ASP A 42 -2.28 10.36 9.56
C ASP A 42 -2.24 10.36 8.02
N HIS A 43 -1.83 9.24 7.43
CA HIS A 43 -1.76 9.04 5.99
C HIS A 43 -2.11 7.60 5.60
N TYR A 44 -2.30 7.39 4.30
CA TYR A 44 -2.36 6.07 3.71
C TYR A 44 -1.59 6.01 2.40
N TYR A 45 -1.36 4.78 1.93
CA TYR A 45 -0.68 4.50 0.68
C TYR A 45 -1.65 3.86 -0.30
N ARG A 46 -1.37 4.06 -1.59
CA ARG A 46 -2.15 3.46 -2.66
C ARG A 46 -1.28 2.99 -3.81
N LEU A 47 -1.54 1.78 -4.30
CA LEU A 47 -0.89 1.22 -5.48
C LEU A 47 -1.51 1.77 -6.77
N TYR A 48 -0.64 2.08 -7.72
CA TYR A 48 -0.97 2.47 -9.08
C TYR A 48 -0.21 1.58 -10.07
N SER A 49 -0.85 1.27 -11.19
CA SER A 49 -0.19 0.60 -12.30
C SER A 49 0.69 1.58 -13.08
N GLN A 50 1.56 1.07 -13.95
CA GLN A 50 2.38 1.90 -14.87
C GLN A 50 1.58 2.92 -15.68
N ASN A 51 0.29 2.63 -15.94
CA ASN A 51 -0.61 3.51 -16.70
C ASN A 51 -1.28 4.59 -15.83
N GLY A 52 -0.85 4.75 -14.58
CA GLY A 52 -1.47 5.68 -13.63
C GLY A 52 -2.87 5.26 -13.16
N SER A 53 -3.28 4.02 -13.40
CA SER A 53 -4.58 3.51 -12.96
C SER A 53 -4.51 3.02 -11.52
N GLN A 54 -5.54 3.32 -10.73
CA GLN A 54 -5.64 2.85 -9.35
C GLN A 54 -5.79 1.33 -9.32
N VAL A 55 -4.94 0.67 -8.55
CA VAL A 55 -4.99 -0.79 -8.41
C VAL A 55 -6.12 -1.17 -7.44
N PRO A 56 -7.07 -2.04 -7.83
CA PRO A 56 -8.11 -2.52 -6.95
C PRO A 56 -7.53 -3.19 -5.69
N TYR A 57 -8.12 -2.94 -4.53
CA TYR A 57 -7.59 -3.38 -3.22
C TYR A 57 -6.19 -2.83 -2.88
N GLY A 58 -5.66 -1.88 -3.64
CA GLY A 58 -4.32 -1.33 -3.48
C GLY A 58 -4.16 -0.28 -2.38
N LYS A 59 -5.17 -0.02 -1.54
CA LYS A 59 -5.08 0.94 -0.41
C LYS A 59 -4.55 0.23 0.85
N PHE A 60 -3.54 0.79 1.51
CA PHE A 60 -2.94 0.23 2.73
C PHE A 60 -2.30 1.31 3.62
N GLN A 61 -1.91 0.97 4.85
CA GLN A 61 -1.40 1.94 5.82
C GLN A 61 0.07 1.70 6.23
N LYS A 62 0.53 0.44 6.22
CA LYS A 62 1.83 0.03 6.74
C LYS A 62 2.79 -0.33 5.61
N ILE A 63 3.67 0.59 5.25
CA ILE A 63 4.63 0.40 4.16
C ILE A 63 5.69 -0.65 4.48
N ASP A 64 6.15 -0.69 5.73
CA ASP A 64 7.03 -1.72 6.31
C ASP A 64 6.49 -3.13 6.09
N LYS A 65 5.17 -3.31 6.24
CA LYS A 65 4.54 -4.60 5.99
C LYS A 65 4.52 -4.99 4.53
N LEU A 66 4.33 -4.03 3.61
CA LEU A 66 4.40 -4.33 2.18
C LEU A 66 5.84 -4.66 1.77
N ALA A 67 6.82 -3.88 2.23
CA ALA A 67 8.24 -4.11 2.03
C ALA A 67 8.66 -5.54 2.42
N GLY A 68 8.26 -5.99 3.63
CA GLY A 68 8.52 -7.35 4.09
C GLY A 68 7.81 -8.46 3.32
N ILE A 69 6.67 -8.18 2.67
CA ILE A 69 6.01 -9.16 1.78
C ILE A 69 6.73 -9.26 0.43
N LEU A 70 7.28 -8.15 -0.05
CA LEU A 70 8.01 -8.10 -1.31
C LEU A 70 9.49 -8.49 -1.18
N ASP A 71 9.97 -8.71 0.05
CA ASP A 71 11.39 -8.93 0.37
C ASP A 71 12.30 -7.80 -0.16
N THR A 72 11.80 -6.56 -0.06
CA THR A 72 12.45 -5.36 -0.58
C THR A 72 12.67 -4.36 0.55
N PRO A 73 13.83 -3.69 0.64
CA PRO A 73 14.03 -2.56 1.57
C PRO A 73 12.97 -1.47 1.35
N ILE A 74 12.53 -0.80 2.42
CA ILE A 74 11.49 0.24 2.33
C ILE A 74 11.92 1.36 1.39
N GLU A 75 13.21 1.71 1.43
CA GLU A 75 13.85 2.77 0.66
C GLU A 75 13.92 2.45 -0.84
N ALA A 76 13.79 1.17 -1.20
CA ALA A 76 13.80 0.71 -2.58
C ALA A 76 12.39 0.58 -3.18
N LEU A 77 11.32 0.80 -2.40
CA LEU A 77 9.96 0.82 -2.92
C LEU A 77 9.74 2.07 -3.80
N PRO A 78 9.01 1.96 -4.92
CA PRO A 78 8.74 3.08 -5.82
C PRO A 78 7.64 3.99 -5.23
N VAL A 79 7.95 4.69 -4.15
CA VAL A 79 7.04 5.61 -3.47
C VAL A 79 7.19 7.00 -4.07
N VAL A 80 6.07 7.58 -4.49
CA VAL A 80 5.97 8.99 -4.87
C VAL A 80 5.12 9.73 -3.83
N GLU A 81 5.58 10.90 -3.44
CA GLU A 81 4.81 11.80 -2.59
C GLU A 81 3.84 12.58 -3.46
N GLN A 82 2.56 12.61 -3.07
CA GLN A 82 1.60 13.49 -3.72
C GLN A 82 1.91 14.94 -3.32
N THR A 83 2.91 15.54 -3.97
CA THR A 83 3.14 16.98 -3.85
C THR A 83 1.95 17.65 -4.52
N GLN A 84 1.13 18.36 -3.73
CA GLN A 84 0.03 19.17 -4.28
C GLN A 84 0.60 20.09 -5.36
N LEU A 85 0.08 19.97 -6.59
CA LEU A 85 0.13 21.03 -7.59
C LEU A 85 -0.72 22.22 -7.11
#